data_AF-A0A167TW53-F1
#
_entry.id   AF-A0A167TW53-F1
#
_cell.length_a   1.000
_cell.length_b   1.000
_cell.length_c   1.000
_cell.angle_alpha   90.00
_cell.angle_beta   90.00
_cell.angle_gamma   90.00
#
_symmetry.space_group_name_H-M   'P 1'
#
loop_
_entity.id
_entity.type
_entity.pdbx_description
1 polymer ?
#
loop_
_entity_poly.entity_id
_entity_poly.type
_entity_poly.pdbx_seq_one_letter_code
_entity_poly.pdbx_strand_id
1 'polypeptide(L)'
;MSAFNNDRIRNHEDKVLLARINEYFGAFANADADKMNSMVADDYRMSDIPLNIVRASKEAWYQQNKGFSSLMTNISVEAISLHGSSEPGSFAVMENVVRFTLNVDPPEAAKPNLPPGIKKGDSSGMIMLSTIWWNSEGKIARELEYGKLLWEGFDTNAFNKW
;
A
#
# COMPACT_ATOMS: atom_id res chain seq x y z
N MET A 1 14.05 11.43 6.63
CA MET A 1 12.80 10.82 7.12
C MET A 1 12.52 9.59 6.27
N SER A 2 12.06 8.50 6.87
CA SER A 2 11.67 7.28 6.14
C SER A 2 10.49 7.57 5.22
N ALA A 3 10.46 6.94 4.03
CA ALA A 3 9.31 7.02 3.12
C ALA A 3 8.06 6.35 3.71
N PHE A 4 8.24 5.40 4.63
CA PHE A 4 7.16 4.88 5.49
C PHE A 4 7.22 5.53 6.88
N ASN A 5 6.16 6.25 7.25
CA ASN A 5 5.96 6.82 8.58
C ASN A 5 4.99 5.93 9.40
N ASN A 6 5.51 5.31 10.45
CA ASN A 6 4.78 4.42 11.35
C ASN A 6 4.64 4.97 12.78
N ASP A 7 4.88 6.27 13.00
CA ASP A 7 4.96 6.86 14.35
C ASP A 7 3.70 6.60 15.19
N ARG A 8 2.53 6.55 14.55
CA ARG A 8 1.25 6.27 15.23
C ARG A 8 1.08 4.82 15.67
N ILE A 9 1.71 3.88 14.98
CA ILE A 9 1.58 2.43 15.24
C ILE A 9 2.82 1.83 15.91
N ARG A 10 3.88 2.62 16.15
CA ARG A 10 5.17 2.14 16.70
C ARG A 10 5.05 1.38 18.03
N ASN A 11 4.01 1.65 18.80
CA ASN A 11 3.75 1.04 20.10
C ASN A 11 2.82 -0.19 20.03
N HIS A 12 2.42 -0.64 18.84
CA HIS A 12 1.56 -1.82 18.66
C HIS A 12 2.06 -3.02 19.47
N GLU A 13 1.15 -3.76 20.11
CA GLU A 13 1.50 -4.81 21.07
C GLU A 13 2.17 -6.01 20.39
N ASP A 14 1.62 -6.45 19.25
CA ASP A 14 2.24 -7.47 18.41
C ASP A 14 3.44 -6.87 17.65
N LYS A 15 4.64 -7.13 18.15
CA LYS A 15 5.91 -6.66 17.55
C LYS A 15 6.29 -7.42 16.29
N VAL A 16 5.82 -8.65 16.12
CA VAL A 16 6.07 -9.44 14.90
C VAL A 16 5.25 -8.86 13.75
N LEU A 17 3.97 -8.59 13.98
CA LEU A 17 3.13 -7.90 13.01
C LEU A 17 3.72 -6.53 12.66
N LEU A 18 4.07 -5.72 13.66
CA LEU A 18 4.66 -4.40 13.43
C LEU A 18 5.94 -4.48 12.57
N ALA A 19 6.83 -5.44 12.85
CA ALA A 19 8.05 -5.63 12.06
C ALA A 19 7.74 -5.99 10.60
N ARG A 20 6.78 -6.90 10.36
CA ARG A 20 6.35 -7.30 9.01
C ARG A 20 5.74 -6.15 8.22
N ILE A 21 4.89 -5.34 8.87
CA ILE A 21 4.30 -4.14 8.27
C ILE A 21 5.38 -3.11 7.92
N ASN A 22 6.35 -2.88 8.83
CA ASN A 22 7.47 -1.99 8.57
C ASN A 22 8.31 -2.41 7.38
N GLU A 23 8.60 -3.70 7.26
CA GLU A 23 9.37 -4.23 6.14
C GLU A 23 8.59 -4.10 4.83
N TYR A 24 7.32 -4.50 4.82
CA TYR A 24 6.48 -4.49 3.62
C TYR A 24 6.23 -3.06 3.09
N PHE A 25 5.70 -2.17 3.92
CA PHE A 25 5.40 -0.80 3.50
C PHE A 25 6.67 0.05 3.35
N GLY A 26 7.76 -0.31 4.03
CA GLY A 26 9.08 0.26 3.76
C GLY A 26 9.56 -0.07 2.35
N ALA A 27 9.44 -1.33 1.91
CA ALA A 27 9.77 -1.72 0.54
C ALA A 27 8.87 -1.03 -0.50
N PHE A 28 7.55 -0.99 -0.25
CA PHE A 28 6.60 -0.30 -1.12
C PHE A 28 6.92 1.19 -1.27
N ALA A 29 7.16 1.89 -0.17
CA ALA A 29 7.46 3.32 -0.19
C ALA A 29 8.80 3.64 -0.89
N ASN A 30 9.73 2.68 -0.92
CA ASN A 30 10.99 2.77 -1.67
C ASN A 30 10.88 2.27 -3.12
N ALA A 31 9.67 1.89 -3.57
CA ALA A 31 9.44 1.27 -4.88
C ALA A 31 10.29 0.01 -5.15
N ASP A 32 10.61 -0.76 -4.09
CA ASP A 32 11.44 -1.97 -4.18
C ASP A 32 10.58 -3.21 -4.46
N ALA A 33 10.20 -3.36 -5.73
CA ALA A 33 9.35 -4.46 -6.18
C ALA A 33 9.99 -5.84 -5.98
N ASP A 34 11.32 -5.95 -6.04
CA ASP A 34 12.02 -7.22 -5.85
C ASP A 34 11.98 -7.65 -4.39
N LYS A 35 12.20 -6.71 -3.46
CA LYS A 35 12.02 -6.97 -2.03
C LYS A 35 10.58 -7.35 -1.72
N MET A 36 9.60 -6.62 -2.25
CA MET A 36 8.18 -6.96 -2.09
C MET A 36 7.88 -8.38 -2.60
N ASN A 37 8.35 -8.73 -3.80
CA ASN A 37 8.14 -10.05 -4.37
C ASN A 37 8.79 -11.18 -3.55
N SER A 38 9.90 -10.89 -2.85
CA SER A 38 10.52 -11.85 -1.94
C SER A 38 9.68 -12.11 -0.67
N MET A 39 8.76 -11.22 -0.32
CA MET A 39 7.92 -11.32 0.89
C MET A 39 6.60 -12.07 0.66
N VAL A 40 6.14 -12.19 -0.59
CA VAL A 40 4.87 -12.83 -0.94
C VAL A 40 5.04 -14.33 -1.26
N ALA A 41 4.05 -15.14 -0.90
CA ALA A 41 3.99 -16.58 -1.14
C ALA A 41 3.83 -16.90 -2.63
N ASP A 42 4.16 -18.11 -3.07
CA ASP A 42 4.07 -18.47 -4.49
C ASP A 42 2.63 -18.52 -5.02
N ASP A 43 1.67 -18.86 -4.16
CA ASP A 43 0.25 -18.87 -4.45
C ASP A 43 -0.45 -17.51 -4.22
N TYR A 44 0.34 -16.45 -3.97
CA TYR A 44 -0.16 -15.13 -3.61
C TYR A 44 -1.24 -14.57 -4.55
N ARG A 45 -2.22 -13.85 -3.96
CA ARG A 45 -3.30 -13.16 -4.66
C ARG A 45 -3.51 -11.73 -4.15
N MET A 46 -3.44 -10.76 -5.06
CA MET A 46 -3.75 -9.34 -4.80
C MET A 46 -5.17 -9.00 -5.23
N SER A 47 -5.88 -8.17 -4.47
CA SER A 47 -7.00 -7.39 -5.00
C SER A 47 -6.82 -5.92 -4.65
N ASP A 48 -6.89 -5.06 -5.67
CA ASP A 48 -6.84 -3.61 -5.55
C ASP A 48 -8.15 -3.06 -6.08
N ILE A 49 -9.05 -2.73 -5.17
CA ILE A 49 -10.41 -2.29 -5.52
C ILE A 49 -10.39 -0.91 -6.20
N PRO A 50 -9.61 0.10 -5.74
CA PRO A 50 -9.47 1.36 -6.46
C PRO A 50 -9.06 1.20 -7.94
N LEU A 51 -8.27 0.19 -8.26
CA LEU A 51 -7.81 -0.08 -9.63
C LEU A 51 -8.65 -1.15 -10.36
N ASN A 52 -9.75 -1.63 -9.78
CA ASN A 52 -10.57 -2.72 -10.31
C ASN A 52 -9.80 -4.02 -10.58
N ILE A 53 -8.77 -4.30 -9.79
CA ILE A 53 -7.96 -5.52 -9.89
C ILE A 53 -8.50 -6.53 -8.89
N VAL A 54 -8.90 -7.71 -9.38
CA VAL A 54 -9.46 -8.77 -8.53
C VAL A 54 -8.63 -10.03 -8.67
N ARG A 55 -8.07 -10.49 -7.55
CA ARG A 55 -7.30 -11.75 -7.42
C ARG A 55 -6.19 -11.90 -8.48
N ALA A 56 -5.45 -10.83 -8.75
CA ALA A 56 -4.27 -10.91 -9.60
C ALA A 56 -3.26 -11.92 -9.03
N SER A 57 -2.62 -12.68 -9.93
CA SER A 57 -1.54 -13.59 -9.55
C SER A 57 -0.30 -12.83 -9.08
N LYS A 58 0.59 -13.51 -8.34
CA LYS A 58 1.92 -12.99 -8.00
C LYS A 58 2.66 -12.42 -9.20
N GLU A 59 2.66 -13.13 -10.33
CA GLU A 59 3.34 -12.67 -11.54
C GLU A 59 2.74 -11.37 -12.09
N ALA A 60 1.41 -11.31 -12.23
CA ALA A 60 0.73 -10.10 -12.71
C ALA A 60 0.95 -8.91 -11.77
N TRP A 61 0.82 -9.13 -10.46
CA TRP A 61 1.08 -8.13 -9.43
C TRP A 61 2.53 -7.65 -9.45
N TYR A 62 3.50 -8.54 -9.62
CA TYR A 62 4.92 -8.18 -9.62
C TYR A 62 5.28 -7.33 -10.85
N GLN A 63 4.76 -7.68 -12.03
CA GLN A 63 4.96 -6.87 -13.25
C GLN A 63 4.35 -5.47 -13.10
N GLN A 64 3.17 -5.37 -12.49
CA GLN A 64 2.54 -4.08 -12.18
C GLN A 64 3.39 -3.26 -11.19
N ASN A 65 3.88 -3.88 -10.11
CA ASN A 65 4.72 -3.20 -9.11
C ASN A 65 6.08 -2.75 -9.65
N LYS A 66 6.71 -3.54 -10.53
CA LYS A 66 7.91 -3.09 -11.25
C LYS A 66 7.61 -1.85 -12.09
N GLY A 67 6.45 -1.82 -12.75
CA GLY A 67 5.99 -0.67 -13.51
C GLY A 67 5.76 0.58 -12.65
N PHE A 68 5.28 0.45 -11.41
CA PHE A 68 4.95 1.60 -10.55
C PHE A 68 6.12 2.56 -10.31
N SER A 69 7.34 2.04 -10.15
CA SER A 69 8.56 2.85 -10.01
C SER A 69 8.82 3.77 -11.21
N SER A 70 8.33 3.40 -12.39
CA SER A 70 8.43 4.23 -13.60
C SER A 70 7.32 5.28 -13.70
N LEU A 71 6.16 5.02 -13.06
CA LEU A 71 4.96 5.85 -13.13
C LEU A 71 4.91 6.91 -12.02
N MET A 72 5.50 6.62 -10.86
CA MET A 72 5.40 7.45 -9.67
C MET A 72 6.76 7.67 -9.02
N THR A 73 6.93 8.84 -8.41
CA THR A 73 8.08 9.22 -7.58
C THR A 73 7.59 9.78 -6.25
N ASN A 74 8.50 10.02 -5.31
CA ASN A 74 8.19 10.57 -3.99
C ASN A 74 7.06 9.81 -3.28
N ILE A 75 7.07 8.48 -3.42
CA ILE A 75 6.09 7.63 -2.76
C ILE A 75 6.33 7.74 -1.26
N SER A 76 5.27 8.02 -0.50
CA SER A 76 5.30 7.92 0.94
C SER A 76 4.03 7.26 1.45
N VAL A 77 4.17 6.57 2.58
CA VAL A 77 3.07 5.92 3.27
C VAL A 77 3.06 6.40 4.70
N GLU A 78 1.90 6.85 5.16
CA GLU A 78 1.66 7.27 6.53
C GLU A 78 0.65 6.32 7.18
N ALA A 79 1.09 5.53 8.15
CA ALA A 79 0.19 4.68 8.92
C ALA A 79 -0.68 5.51 9.88
N ILE A 80 -1.98 5.18 9.92
CA ILE A 80 -2.95 5.78 10.84
C ILE A 80 -3.18 4.83 12.01
N SER A 81 -3.62 3.61 11.72
CA SER A 81 -3.90 2.56 12.70
C SER A 81 -3.48 1.20 12.16
N LEU A 82 -3.27 0.25 13.07
CA LEU A 82 -2.94 -1.14 12.75
C LEU A 82 -3.67 -2.04 13.74
N HIS A 83 -4.38 -3.04 13.20
CA HIS A 83 -5.13 -4.01 13.99
C HIS A 83 -4.97 -5.42 13.41
N GLY A 84 -5.20 -6.43 14.23
CA GLY A 84 -5.20 -7.83 13.82
C GLY A 84 -3.90 -8.55 14.15
N SER A 85 -3.56 -9.56 13.35
CA SER A 85 -2.43 -10.46 13.60
C SER A 85 -1.79 -10.93 12.30
N SER A 86 -0.52 -11.30 12.38
CA SER A 86 0.21 -11.94 11.29
C SER A 86 0.33 -13.47 11.44
N GLU A 87 -0.44 -14.05 12.36
CA GLU A 87 -0.55 -15.51 12.51
C GLU A 87 -1.23 -16.16 11.29
N PRO A 88 -0.84 -17.39 10.92
CA PRO A 88 -1.44 -18.10 9.80
C PRO A 88 -2.96 -18.26 9.97
N GLY A 89 -3.72 -17.91 8.93
CA GLY A 89 -5.19 -17.95 8.96
C GLY A 89 -5.86 -16.73 9.61
N SER A 90 -5.08 -15.82 10.20
CA SER A 90 -5.54 -14.49 10.62
C SER A 90 -5.20 -13.42 9.57
N PHE A 91 -5.50 -12.16 9.88
CA PHE A 91 -5.14 -11.02 9.05
C PHE A 91 -4.86 -9.77 9.88
N ALA A 92 -4.15 -8.84 9.27
CA ALA A 92 -4.00 -7.49 9.76
C ALA A 92 -4.67 -6.50 8.83
N VAL A 93 -5.18 -5.41 9.40
CA VAL A 93 -5.71 -4.26 8.67
C VAL A 93 -4.90 -3.03 9.08
N MET A 94 -4.42 -2.28 8.10
CA MET A 94 -3.77 -1.00 8.30
C MET A 94 -4.56 0.11 7.60
N GLU A 95 -5.06 1.08 8.37
CA GLU A 95 -5.48 2.37 7.82
C GLU A 95 -4.23 3.17 7.49
N ASN A 96 -4.12 3.67 6.28
CA ASN A 96 -2.94 4.41 5.85
C ASN A 96 -3.22 5.39 4.73
N VAL A 97 -2.35 6.37 4.57
CA VAL A 97 -2.38 7.31 3.45
C VAL A 97 -1.14 7.09 2.60
N VAL A 98 -1.35 6.75 1.33
CA VAL A 98 -0.30 6.72 0.31
C VAL A 98 -0.27 8.07 -0.39
N ARG A 99 0.91 8.66 -0.54
CA ARG A 99 1.14 9.89 -1.32
C ARG A 99 2.15 9.61 -2.42
N PHE A 100 2.00 10.27 -3.54
CA PHE A 100 2.86 10.07 -4.70
C PHE A 100 2.86 11.31 -5.61
N THR A 101 3.91 11.43 -6.41
CA THR A 101 4.03 12.37 -7.53
C THR A 101 4.07 11.59 -8.84
N LEU A 102 3.29 12.00 -9.84
CA LEU A 102 3.31 11.35 -11.16
C LEU A 102 4.60 11.66 -11.93
N ASN A 103 5.30 10.63 -12.39
CA ASN A 103 6.52 10.77 -13.21
C ASN A 103 6.23 10.89 -14.71
N VAL A 104 5.07 10.40 -15.12
CA VAL A 104 4.55 10.44 -16.49
C VAL A 104 3.07 10.82 -16.46
N ASP A 105 2.52 11.22 -17.60
CA ASP A 105 1.07 11.40 -17.70
C ASP A 105 0.36 10.06 -17.49
N PRO A 106 -0.78 10.03 -16.78
CA PRO A 106 -1.48 8.79 -16.57
C PRO A 106 -1.92 8.16 -17.90
N PRO A 107 -1.74 6.84 -18.08
CA PRO A 107 -2.29 6.16 -19.25
C PRO A 107 -3.82 6.24 -19.23
N GLU A 108 -4.46 6.26 -20.41
CA GLU A 108 -5.93 6.40 -20.54
C GLU A 108 -6.72 5.42 -19.66
N ALA A 109 -6.23 4.18 -19.55
CA ALA A 109 -6.87 3.14 -18.75
C ALA A 109 -6.88 3.44 -17.24
N ALA A 110 -5.95 4.23 -16.73
CA ALA A 110 -5.86 4.60 -15.31
C ALA A 110 -6.63 5.88 -14.97
N LYS A 111 -6.90 6.75 -15.96
CA LYS A 111 -7.57 8.04 -15.76
C LYS A 111 -8.93 7.95 -15.04
N PRO A 112 -9.79 6.93 -15.25
CA PRO A 112 -11.04 6.81 -14.52
C PRO A 112 -10.87 6.68 -13.00
N ASN A 113 -9.72 6.20 -12.54
CA ASN A 113 -9.42 5.94 -11.13
C ASN A 113 -8.51 7.02 -10.52
N LEU A 114 -8.30 8.14 -11.21
CA LEU A 114 -7.40 9.23 -10.83
C LEU A 114 -8.15 10.58 -10.79
N PRO A 115 -7.60 11.60 -10.11
CA PRO A 115 -8.22 12.92 -10.10
C PRO A 115 -8.34 13.48 -11.53
N PRO A 116 -9.48 14.10 -11.90
CA PRO A 116 -9.66 14.67 -13.23
C PRO A 116 -8.57 15.70 -13.56
N GLY A 117 -7.93 15.53 -14.72
CA GLY A 117 -6.91 16.48 -15.22
C GLY A 117 -5.52 16.34 -14.58
N ILE A 118 -5.30 15.35 -13.71
CA ILE A 118 -3.97 15.07 -13.16
C ILE A 118 -2.97 14.73 -14.29
N LYS A 119 -1.77 15.29 -14.22
CA LYS A 119 -0.71 15.14 -15.23
C LYS A 119 0.65 14.90 -14.58
N LYS A 120 1.66 14.61 -15.41
CA LYS A 120 3.06 14.50 -14.97
C LYS A 120 3.46 15.69 -14.09
N GLY A 121 4.11 15.38 -12.96
CA GLY A 121 4.58 16.36 -11.98
C GLY A 121 3.57 16.71 -10.90
N ASP A 122 2.28 16.42 -11.10
CA ASP A 122 1.28 16.62 -10.06
C ASP A 122 1.42 15.58 -8.95
N SER A 123 1.11 16.00 -7.73
CA SER A 123 1.09 15.13 -6.55
C SER A 123 -0.33 14.87 -6.09
N SER A 124 -0.56 13.66 -5.60
CA SER A 124 -1.84 13.25 -5.05
C SER A 124 -1.63 12.22 -3.95
N GLY A 125 -2.71 11.59 -3.52
CA GLY A 125 -2.65 10.47 -2.60
C GLY A 125 -3.97 9.72 -2.53
N MET A 126 -3.95 8.69 -1.71
CA MET A 126 -5.09 7.83 -1.46
C MET A 126 -5.14 7.48 0.03
N ILE A 127 -6.31 7.58 0.63
CA ILE A 127 -6.59 6.95 1.93
C ILE A 127 -6.96 5.50 1.65
N MET A 128 -6.32 4.58 2.36
CA MET A 128 -6.36 3.15 2.13
C MET A 128 -6.71 2.38 3.41
N LEU A 129 -7.41 1.27 3.22
CA LEU A 129 -7.49 0.14 4.14
C LEU A 129 -6.78 -1.03 3.48
N SER A 130 -5.61 -1.35 4.01
CA SER A 130 -4.77 -2.45 3.52
C SER A 130 -4.96 -3.67 4.39
N THR A 131 -5.53 -4.74 3.84
CA THR A 131 -5.73 -6.01 4.55
C THR A 131 -4.76 -7.07 4.04
N ILE A 132 -3.97 -7.65 4.95
CA ILE A 132 -2.88 -8.56 4.60
C ILE A 132 -3.03 -9.87 5.37
N TRP A 133 -2.84 -11.01 4.70
CA TRP A 133 -2.82 -12.35 5.30
C TRP A 133 -1.45 -12.99 5.09
N TRP A 134 -1.00 -13.76 6.10
CA TRP A 134 0.23 -14.54 6.04
C TRP A 134 -0.04 -16.04 6.05
N ASN A 135 0.80 -16.81 5.36
CA ASN A 135 0.80 -18.27 5.44
C ASN A 135 1.67 -18.78 6.60
N SER A 136 1.73 -20.10 6.78
CA SER A 136 2.54 -20.76 7.83
C SER A 136 4.05 -20.53 7.72
N GLU A 137 4.54 -20.11 6.56
CA GLU A 137 5.95 -19.77 6.32
C GLU A 137 6.25 -18.30 6.66
N GLY A 138 5.23 -17.53 7.06
CA GLY A 138 5.36 -16.09 7.30
C GLY A 138 5.47 -15.26 6.03
N LYS A 139 5.08 -15.81 4.87
CA LYS A 139 4.96 -15.07 3.61
C LYS A 139 3.56 -14.51 3.45
N ILE A 140 3.45 -13.34 2.81
CA ILE A 140 2.16 -12.73 2.50
C ILE A 140 1.46 -13.60 1.44
N ALA A 141 0.31 -14.16 1.78
CA ALA A 141 -0.45 -15.03 0.89
C ALA A 141 -1.56 -14.29 0.16
N ARG A 142 -2.05 -13.20 0.73
CA ARG A 142 -3.17 -12.45 0.15
C ARG A 142 -3.14 -11.01 0.61
N GLU A 143 -3.57 -10.15 -0.29
CA GLU A 143 -3.84 -8.74 0.00
C GLU A 143 -5.20 -8.31 -0.55
N LEU A 144 -5.81 -7.34 0.14
CA LEU A 144 -7.04 -6.69 -0.25
C LEU A 144 -6.96 -5.22 0.11
N GLU A 145 -6.87 -4.39 -0.91
CA GLU A 145 -6.77 -2.94 -0.79
C GLU A 145 -8.10 -2.29 -1.14
N TYR A 146 -8.63 -1.53 -0.19
CA TYR A 146 -9.70 -0.57 -0.42
C TYR A 146 -9.17 0.83 -0.27
N GLY A 147 -9.63 1.74 -1.10
CA GLY A 147 -9.15 3.11 -1.00
C GLY A 147 -9.97 4.12 -1.75
N LYS A 148 -9.64 5.38 -1.50
CA LYS A 148 -10.23 6.53 -2.18
C LYS A 148 -9.19 7.62 -2.34
N LEU A 149 -9.19 8.25 -3.50
CA LEU A 149 -8.38 9.44 -3.76
C LEU A 149 -8.67 10.54 -2.74
N LEU A 150 -7.63 11.24 -2.34
CA LEU A 150 -7.79 12.37 -1.43
C LEU A 150 -8.53 13.52 -2.10
N TRP A 151 -9.30 14.25 -1.30
CA TRP A 151 -10.06 15.42 -1.72
C TRP A 151 -9.43 16.70 -1.18
N GLU A 152 -9.86 17.85 -1.70
CA GLU A 152 -9.42 19.15 -1.21
C GLU A 152 -9.74 19.31 0.29
N GLY A 153 -8.76 19.74 1.08
CA GLY A 153 -8.91 19.88 2.53
C GLY A 153 -8.80 18.58 3.33
N PHE A 154 -8.43 17.45 2.70
CA PHE A 154 -8.10 16.24 3.45
C PHE A 154 -6.90 16.48 4.39
N ASP A 155 -7.07 16.18 5.67
CA ASP A 155 -6.03 16.27 6.69
C ASP A 155 -5.89 14.93 7.42
N THR A 156 -4.75 14.24 7.23
CA THR A 156 -4.46 12.99 7.95
C THR A 156 -4.44 13.20 9.47
N ASN A 157 -4.16 14.42 9.95
CA ASN A 157 -4.13 14.70 11.39
C ASN A 157 -5.52 14.74 12.03
N ALA A 158 -6.60 14.78 11.24
CA ALA A 158 -7.95 14.61 11.76
C ALA A 158 -8.13 13.25 12.46
N PHE A 159 -7.34 12.24 12.08
CA PHE A 159 -7.34 10.90 12.69
C PHE A 159 -6.50 10.80 13.98
N ASN A 160 -5.81 11.87 14.40
CA ASN A 160 -5.05 11.86 15.65
C ASN A 160 -5.95 11.89 16.90
N LYS A 161 -7.23 12.22 16.73
CA LYS A 161 -8.22 12.36 17.81
C LYS A 161 -9.43 11.52 17.45
N TRP A 162 -9.85 10.67 18.38
CA TRP A 162 -11.09 9.89 18.31
C TRP A 162 -12.16 10.54 19.18
#